data_AF-A0A3D8Q503-F1
#
_entry.id   AF-A0A3D8Q503-F1
#
_cell.length_a   1.000
_cell.length_b   1.000
_cell.length_c   1.000
_cell.angle_alpha   90.00
_cell.angle_beta   90.00
_cell.angle_gamma   90.00
#
_symmetry.space_group_name_H-M   'P 1'
#
loop_
_entity.id
_entity.type
_entity.pdbx_description
1 polymer ?
#
loop_
_entity_poly.entity_id
_entity_poly.type
_entity_poly.pdbx_seq_one_letter_code
_entity_poly.pdbx_strand_id
1 'polypeptide(L)'
;MKLASYRCLLGMDDSFHDNSVGEQHIDGNVEKGPSPIREVEDESNYPPLKTMLLSMLSIYFSFFLVALDRTIVGVAIPAISNDFQSFNDISWYEAAFLLAFCVLQFPIGKIYTFYSAKWTYIVLVAVFEIGSIVCAAAPTSVAFIIGRAITGIGGAGSLAGASVIMTELVPLQKRPKYQGLLGAIFGLSSIIGPLVGGVLTTKVSWRWCFWINVPIGGISLVGLLIFLPASTPPEEIKGSVQKNLWKFDPVGNIVLAPGLICLLLALQWGGTKYPWSDARSIALLVVGSVLLLAFVGIQWVQENGTIPFRIIRQRSIAAGVFVSLGLGAALIIPSFYLPIWFQAIKGTTAINAGIRILPLLLGTVVSVIGSGIVISKSGYYAPWLVVGCAIRVIGAGLLTTLRVDTGTGVWIGYQVRTNQFKLSLYVALTYFQIVVGVGTGMTLQQCAMAAQTVLTKRDVPMGLTIITFAQFFGGTISVSVCQTILANTLVSELSKKLPGFNASAIASAGATEIQGLVSKEQLPIVLAAYNAGIDNAFYCALAASSLAFVASLFVEWKSVISRP
;
A
#
# COMPACT_ATOMS: atom_id res chain seq x y z
N MET A 1 -41.33 5.83 25.20
CA MET A 1 -42.61 6.10 25.91
C MET A 1 -42.67 5.45 27.30
N LYS A 2 -41.53 5.24 27.97
CA LYS A 2 -41.41 4.61 29.28
C LYS A 2 -40.18 5.21 29.95
N LEU A 3 -40.36 6.03 31.00
CA LEU A 3 -39.36 6.42 32.02
C LEU A 3 -39.90 7.56 32.91
N ALA A 4 -41.19 7.55 33.26
CA ALA A 4 -41.77 8.49 34.22
C ALA A 4 -41.95 7.89 35.64
N SER A 5 -41.56 6.63 35.88
CA SER A 5 -41.82 5.93 37.15
C SER A 5 -40.60 5.73 38.07
N TYR A 6 -39.48 6.43 37.87
CA TYR A 6 -38.26 6.21 38.69
C TYR A 6 -37.80 7.42 39.53
N ARG A 7 -38.49 8.57 39.50
CA ARG A 7 -38.11 9.77 40.29
C ARG A 7 -38.64 9.80 41.73
N CYS A 8 -39.27 8.73 42.22
CA CYS A 8 -39.85 8.68 43.57
C CYS A 8 -38.95 8.00 44.63
N LEU A 9 -37.69 7.67 44.34
CA LEU A 9 -36.90 6.81 45.25
C LEU A 9 -35.70 7.42 45.97
N LEU A 10 -35.18 8.60 45.63
CA LEU A 10 -34.03 9.16 46.36
C LEU A 10 -34.15 10.69 46.45
N GLY A 11 -34.74 11.13 47.57
CA GLY A 11 -35.16 12.51 47.81
C GLY A 11 -34.03 13.53 47.88
N MET A 12 -34.33 14.73 47.39
CA MET A 12 -33.65 15.98 47.72
C MET A 12 -34.72 17.09 47.70
N ASP A 13 -34.78 17.82 48.81
CA ASP A 13 -35.83 18.75 49.20
C ASP A 13 -35.94 20.02 48.33
N ASP A 14 -37.17 20.50 48.24
CA ASP A 14 -37.56 21.84 47.81
C ASP A 14 -37.26 22.87 48.92
N SER A 15 -36.59 23.98 48.59
CA SER A 15 -36.73 25.22 49.35
C SER A 15 -36.65 26.43 48.42
N PHE A 16 -37.83 26.86 47.98
CA PHE A 16 -38.12 28.14 47.34
C PHE A 16 -38.36 29.23 48.40
N HIS A 17 -37.68 30.38 48.27
CA HIS A 17 -38.11 31.72 48.74
C HIS A 17 -37.73 32.67 47.59
N ASP A 18 -38.65 33.14 46.75
CA ASP A 18 -39.61 34.24 46.93
C ASP A 18 -38.94 35.62 47.13
N ASN A 19 -38.87 36.43 46.07
CA ASN A 19 -39.68 37.65 45.95
C ASN A 19 -39.39 38.53 44.71
N SER A 20 -40.51 39.01 44.15
CA SER A 20 -40.77 40.32 43.54
C SER A 20 -40.00 40.79 42.29
N VAL A 21 -40.74 40.66 41.18
CA VAL A 21 -40.86 41.49 39.96
C VAL A 21 -40.29 42.92 40.02
N GLY A 22 -39.46 43.23 39.02
CA GLY A 22 -39.21 44.57 38.47
C GLY A 22 -38.81 44.43 37.00
N GLU A 23 -39.59 45.01 36.09
CA GLU A 23 -39.43 44.94 34.63
C GLU A 23 -38.09 45.48 34.13
N GLN A 24 -37.43 44.75 33.23
CA GLN A 24 -36.59 45.30 32.17
C GLN A 24 -36.41 44.29 31.02
N HIS A 25 -36.56 44.79 29.79
CA HIS A 25 -36.39 44.09 28.52
C HIS A 25 -35.20 43.12 28.48
N ILE A 26 -35.42 41.88 28.03
CA ILE A 26 -34.35 40.94 27.63
C ILE A 26 -34.58 40.52 26.19
N ASP A 27 -33.79 41.13 25.30
CA ASP A 27 -33.48 40.63 23.96
C ASP A 27 -32.83 39.24 24.03
N GLY A 28 -32.98 38.49 22.95
CA GLY A 28 -32.83 37.04 22.92
C GLY A 28 -31.46 36.47 23.29
N ASN A 29 -31.49 35.25 23.84
CA ASN A 29 -30.50 34.23 23.53
C ASN A 29 -31.02 32.84 23.94
N VAL A 30 -31.51 32.08 22.96
CA VAL A 30 -31.65 30.62 23.13
C VAL A 30 -30.25 30.05 22.95
N GLU A 31 -29.59 29.68 24.05
CA GLU A 31 -28.32 28.94 24.01
C GLU A 31 -28.51 27.64 23.24
N LYS A 32 -28.05 27.64 21.99
CA LYS A 32 -27.76 26.42 21.25
C LYS A 32 -26.53 25.80 21.88
N GLY A 33 -26.67 24.56 22.38
CA GLY A 33 -25.54 23.74 22.82
C GLY A 33 -24.45 23.66 21.74
N PRO A 34 -23.18 23.41 22.12
CA PRO A 34 -22.05 23.59 21.22
C PRO A 34 -22.15 22.62 20.04
N SER A 35 -22.52 23.13 18.88
CA SER A 35 -22.23 22.52 17.60
C SER A 35 -20.71 22.42 17.44
N PRO A 36 -20.16 21.34 16.85
CA PRO A 36 -18.72 21.22 16.61
C PRO A 36 -18.34 22.17 15.47
N ILE A 37 -18.18 23.44 15.77
CA ILE A 37 -17.56 24.41 14.88
C ILE A 37 -16.09 24.04 14.84
N ARG A 38 -15.64 23.41 13.74
CA ARG A 38 -14.22 23.30 13.43
C ARG A 38 -13.71 24.74 13.30
N GLU A 39 -12.82 25.13 14.20
CA GLU A 39 -12.04 26.36 14.08
C GLU A 39 -11.45 26.44 12.66
N VAL A 40 -11.69 27.57 11.99
CA VAL A 40 -11.00 27.91 10.74
C VAL A 40 -9.53 27.99 11.11
N GLU A 41 -8.72 26.99 10.76
CA GLU A 41 -7.27 27.04 10.96
C GLU A 41 -6.74 28.28 10.22
N ASP A 42 -6.29 29.29 10.96
CA ASP A 42 -5.67 30.49 10.41
C ASP A 42 -4.51 30.10 9.48
N GLU A 43 -4.54 30.56 8.22
CA GLU A 43 -3.46 30.33 7.25
C GLU A 43 -2.11 30.91 7.74
N SER A 44 -2.11 31.78 8.77
CA SER A 44 -0.92 32.36 9.39
C SER A 44 -0.06 31.36 10.17
N ASN A 45 -0.61 30.18 10.53
CA ASN A 45 0.11 29.18 11.32
C ASN A 45 0.96 28.24 10.46
N TYR A 46 0.97 28.43 9.14
CA TYR A 46 1.72 27.61 8.18
C TYR A 46 3.01 28.29 7.71
N PRO A 47 4.08 27.53 7.42
CA PRO A 47 5.36 28.09 6.99
C PRO A 47 5.24 28.79 5.62
N PRO A 48 6.13 29.74 5.31
CA PRO A 48 6.10 30.46 4.05
C PRO A 48 6.20 29.50 2.86
N LEU A 49 5.53 29.87 1.75
CA LEU A 49 5.35 29.01 0.56
C LEU A 49 6.67 28.39 0.05
N LYS A 50 7.76 29.16 0.07
CA LYS A 50 9.09 28.67 -0.36
C LYS A 50 9.58 27.52 0.52
N THR A 51 9.50 27.67 1.84
CA THR A 51 9.89 26.65 2.81
C THR A 51 9.02 25.41 2.71
N MET A 52 7.70 25.61 2.53
CA MET A 52 6.74 24.51 2.32
C MET A 52 7.08 23.72 1.05
N LEU A 53 7.31 24.39 -0.08
CA LEU A 53 7.62 23.73 -1.35
C LEU A 53 8.97 22.99 -1.33
N LEU A 54 10.00 23.61 -0.75
CA LEU A 54 11.32 22.98 -0.63
C LEU A 54 11.27 21.76 0.29
N SER A 55 10.58 21.86 1.43
CA SER A 55 10.38 20.73 2.35
C SER A 55 9.62 19.58 1.67
N MET A 56 8.55 19.91 0.93
CA MET A 56 7.79 18.93 0.16
C MET A 56 8.65 18.25 -0.91
N LEU A 57 9.46 19.02 -1.62
CA LEU A 57 10.36 18.48 -2.63
C LEU A 57 11.36 17.50 -2.01
N SER A 58 11.93 17.82 -0.84
CA SER A 58 12.81 16.89 -0.11
C SER A 58 12.08 15.62 0.30
N ILE A 59 10.87 15.72 0.84
CA ILE A 59 10.03 14.55 1.19
C ILE A 59 9.76 13.69 -0.05
N TYR A 60 9.45 14.32 -1.19
CA TYR A 60 9.21 13.64 -2.46
C TYR A 60 10.43 12.90 -2.97
N PHE A 61 11.62 13.48 -2.89
CA PHE A 61 12.86 12.79 -3.24
C PHE A 61 13.10 11.59 -2.32
N SER A 62 12.97 11.76 -1.00
CA SER A 62 13.16 10.63 -0.06
C SER A 62 12.14 9.50 -0.31
N PHE A 63 10.87 9.84 -0.53
CA PHE A 63 9.84 8.83 -0.81
C PHE A 63 10.03 8.16 -2.19
N PHE A 64 10.47 8.94 -3.20
CA PHE A 64 10.84 8.41 -4.51
C PHE A 64 11.90 7.34 -4.41
N LEU A 65 12.92 7.52 -3.56
CA LEU A 65 13.99 6.54 -3.34
C LEU A 65 13.49 5.25 -2.73
N VAL A 66 12.65 5.32 -1.70
CA VAL A 66 12.05 4.13 -1.09
C VAL A 66 11.21 3.36 -2.12
N ALA A 67 10.43 4.08 -2.92
CA ALA A 67 9.61 3.47 -3.97
C ALA A 67 10.45 2.90 -5.13
N LEU A 68 11.54 3.58 -5.52
CA LEU A 68 12.47 3.17 -6.58
C LEU A 68 13.24 1.91 -6.18
N ASP A 69 13.79 1.88 -4.97
CA ASP A 69 14.51 0.72 -4.43
C ASP A 69 13.64 -0.54 -4.43
N ARG A 70 12.37 -0.40 -4.05
CA ARG A 70 11.44 -1.53 -4.07
C ARG A 70 11.23 -2.08 -5.50
N THR A 71 11.18 -1.23 -6.51
CA THR A 71 10.85 -1.62 -7.89
C THR A 71 12.09 -2.03 -8.69
N ILE A 72 13.27 -1.49 -8.38
CA ILE A 72 14.53 -1.79 -9.06
C ILE A 72 15.05 -3.20 -8.72
N VAL A 73 14.84 -3.65 -7.47
CA VAL A 73 15.32 -4.94 -6.96
C VAL A 73 14.78 -6.09 -7.80
N GLY A 74 13.49 -6.04 -8.19
CA GLY A 74 12.85 -7.10 -8.97
C GLY A 74 13.59 -7.43 -10.29
N VAL A 75 14.19 -6.42 -10.94
CA VAL A 75 14.95 -6.60 -12.19
C VAL A 75 16.40 -7.01 -11.92
N ALA A 76 16.95 -6.63 -10.76
CA ALA A 76 18.32 -6.95 -10.38
C ALA A 76 18.49 -8.36 -9.79
N ILE A 77 17.44 -8.96 -9.22
CA ILE A 77 17.46 -10.28 -8.55
C ILE A 77 18.21 -11.36 -9.35
N PRO A 78 17.94 -11.58 -10.67
CA PRO A 78 18.63 -12.62 -11.42
C PRO A 78 20.16 -12.39 -11.49
N ALA A 79 20.58 -11.13 -11.67
CA ALA A 79 22.01 -10.79 -11.71
C ALA A 79 22.67 -10.94 -10.33
N ILE A 80 21.98 -10.54 -9.26
CA ILE A 80 22.45 -10.70 -7.88
C ILE A 80 22.64 -12.18 -7.53
N SER A 81 21.64 -13.01 -7.86
CA SER A 81 21.69 -14.45 -7.59
C SER A 81 22.83 -15.14 -8.34
N ASN A 82 23.10 -14.71 -9.58
CA ASN A 82 24.21 -15.23 -10.38
C ASN A 82 25.57 -14.80 -9.80
N ASP A 83 25.71 -13.56 -9.32
CA ASP A 83 26.96 -13.05 -8.73
C ASP A 83 27.29 -13.79 -7.40
N PHE A 84 26.27 -14.02 -6.57
CA PHE A 84 26.45 -14.71 -5.28
C PHE A 84 26.38 -16.24 -5.36
N GLN A 85 26.01 -16.81 -6.52
CA GLN A 85 25.79 -18.25 -6.69
C GLN A 85 24.81 -18.84 -5.64
N SER A 86 23.85 -18.03 -5.15
CA SER A 86 22.92 -18.42 -4.08
C SER A 86 21.45 -18.36 -4.53
N PHE A 87 21.05 -19.32 -5.36
CA PHE A 87 19.69 -19.40 -5.90
C PHE A 87 18.61 -19.64 -4.84
N ASN A 88 18.97 -20.27 -3.71
CA ASN A 88 18.05 -20.52 -2.61
C ASN A 88 17.65 -19.24 -1.85
N ASP A 89 18.44 -18.18 -1.98
CA ASP A 89 18.24 -16.91 -1.27
C ASP A 89 17.43 -15.87 -2.06
N ILE A 90 17.09 -16.14 -3.31
CA ILE A 90 16.32 -15.22 -4.18
C ILE A 90 15.05 -14.71 -3.49
N SER A 91 14.31 -15.62 -2.85
CA SER A 91 13.07 -15.30 -2.14
C SER A 91 13.28 -14.34 -0.97
N TRP A 92 14.47 -14.34 -0.36
CA TRP A 92 14.80 -13.49 0.79
C TRP A 92 15.14 -12.05 0.40
N TYR A 93 15.58 -11.80 -0.83
CA TYR A 93 15.97 -10.46 -1.29
C TYR A 93 14.81 -9.46 -1.27
N GLU A 94 13.60 -9.92 -1.56
CA GLU A 94 12.38 -9.11 -1.40
C GLU A 94 11.75 -9.28 0.00
N ALA A 95 11.70 -10.52 0.50
CA ALA A 95 11.02 -10.81 1.76
C ALA A 95 11.65 -10.10 2.97
N ALA A 96 12.98 -9.96 3.03
CA ALA A 96 13.64 -9.30 4.17
C ALA A 96 13.24 -7.82 4.32
N PHE A 97 13.14 -7.10 3.21
CA PHE A 97 12.63 -5.73 3.20
C PHE A 97 11.19 -5.67 3.68
N LEU A 98 10.33 -6.50 3.08
CA LEU A 98 8.90 -6.50 3.37
C LEU A 98 8.60 -6.93 4.82
N LEU A 99 9.35 -7.89 5.35
CA LEU A 99 9.24 -8.36 6.73
C LEU A 99 9.57 -7.25 7.72
N ALA A 100 10.73 -6.60 7.55
CA ALA A 100 11.12 -5.47 8.38
C ALA A 100 10.14 -4.30 8.26
N PHE A 101 9.69 -4.02 7.03
CA PHE A 101 8.70 -2.99 6.74
C PHE A 101 7.39 -3.22 7.50
N CYS A 102 6.78 -4.39 7.36
CA CYS A 102 5.49 -4.72 7.97
C CYS A 102 5.55 -4.82 9.50
N VAL A 103 6.62 -5.41 10.05
CA VAL A 103 6.78 -5.61 11.50
C VAL A 103 6.97 -4.28 12.23
N LEU A 104 7.77 -3.37 11.67
CA LEU A 104 8.11 -2.10 12.30
C LEU A 104 7.14 -0.97 11.96
N GLN A 105 6.18 -1.21 11.05
CA GLN A 105 5.13 -0.27 10.65
C GLN A 105 4.44 0.34 11.88
N PHE A 106 3.91 -0.49 12.79
CA PHE A 106 3.16 -0.04 13.96
C PHE A 106 4.01 0.65 15.04
N PRO A 107 5.17 0.08 15.47
CA PRO A 107 6.08 0.77 16.37
C PRO A 107 6.47 2.16 15.86
N ILE A 108 6.83 2.28 14.59
CA ILE A 108 7.22 3.56 13.97
C ILE A 108 6.02 4.52 13.90
N GLY A 109 4.82 4.03 13.62
CA GLY A 109 3.59 4.82 13.71
C GLY A 109 3.39 5.46 15.09
N LYS A 110 3.67 4.72 16.17
CA LYS A 110 3.66 5.26 17.54
C LYS A 110 4.77 6.29 17.78
N ILE A 111 5.97 6.07 17.23
CA ILE A 111 7.07 7.04 17.32
C ILE A 111 6.63 8.38 16.73
N TYR A 112 5.92 8.40 15.59
CA TYR A 112 5.37 9.63 15.01
C TYR A 112 4.29 10.33 15.85
N THR A 113 3.65 9.64 16.80
CA THR A 113 2.69 10.24 17.73
C THR A 113 3.37 10.95 18.91
N PHE A 114 4.52 10.44 19.38
CA PHE A 114 5.19 10.93 20.59
C PHE A 114 6.45 11.75 20.33
N TYR A 115 7.11 11.57 19.18
CA TYR A 115 8.32 12.28 18.80
C TYR A 115 8.04 13.22 17.63
N SER A 116 8.92 14.22 17.43
CA SER A 116 8.78 15.16 16.33
C SER A 116 8.79 14.43 14.99
N ALA A 117 7.87 14.79 14.09
CA ALA A 117 7.80 14.20 12.75
C ALA A 117 9.09 14.46 11.94
N LYS A 118 9.66 15.67 12.04
CA LYS A 118 10.94 16.05 11.42
C LYS A 118 12.08 15.07 11.73
N TRP A 119 12.46 14.93 13.00
CA TRP A 119 13.63 14.11 13.36
C TRP A 119 13.37 12.62 13.12
N THR A 120 12.15 12.15 13.37
CA THR A 120 11.78 10.76 13.10
C THR A 120 11.95 10.43 11.62
N TYR A 121 11.45 11.28 10.72
CA TYR A 121 11.59 11.07 9.27
C TYR A 121 13.05 11.14 8.81
N ILE A 122 13.84 12.09 9.30
CA ILE A 122 15.27 12.20 8.97
C ILE A 122 16.04 10.94 9.39
N VAL A 123 15.80 10.43 10.60
CA VAL A 123 16.44 9.20 11.09
C VAL A 123 16.07 8.00 10.22
N LEU A 124 14.79 7.86 9.86
CA LEU A 124 14.35 6.75 9.01
C LEU A 124 14.93 6.81 7.59
N VAL A 125 15.01 8.00 7.00
CA VAL A 125 15.67 8.18 5.70
C VAL A 125 17.17 7.87 5.82
N ALA A 126 17.85 8.29 6.89
CA ALA A 126 19.25 7.95 7.11
C ALA A 126 19.47 6.44 7.27
N VAL A 127 18.60 5.75 8.02
CA VAL A 127 18.63 4.28 8.14
C VAL A 127 18.41 3.60 6.77
N PHE A 128 17.50 4.12 5.97
CA PHE A 128 17.28 3.64 4.60
C PHE A 128 18.52 3.79 3.72
N GLU A 129 19.22 4.92 3.78
CA GLU A 129 20.45 5.14 3.02
C GLU A 129 21.59 4.25 3.51
N ILE A 130 21.74 4.06 4.81
CA ILE A 130 22.72 3.11 5.38
C ILE A 130 22.45 1.70 4.87
N GLY A 131 21.19 1.26 4.87
CA GLY A 131 20.78 -0.03 4.31
C GLY A 131 21.11 -0.14 2.81
N SER A 132 20.90 0.94 2.04
CA SER A 132 21.24 0.98 0.61
C SER A 132 22.75 0.86 0.39
N ILE A 133 23.58 1.51 1.20
CA ILE A 133 25.05 1.37 1.15
C ILE A 133 25.46 -0.07 1.45
N VAL A 134 24.87 -0.70 2.47
CA VAL A 134 25.13 -2.10 2.82
C VAL A 134 24.75 -3.04 1.67
N CYS A 135 23.62 -2.81 1.00
CA CYS A 135 23.22 -3.57 -0.18
C CYS A 135 24.21 -3.38 -1.35
N ALA A 136 24.65 -2.15 -1.59
CA ALA A 136 25.57 -1.82 -2.68
C ALA A 136 26.97 -2.42 -2.49
N ALA A 137 27.45 -2.43 -1.24
CA ALA A 137 28.77 -2.93 -0.85
C ALA A 137 28.75 -4.40 -0.41
N ALA A 138 27.63 -5.10 -0.54
CA ALA A 138 27.48 -6.47 -0.03
C ALA A 138 28.47 -7.43 -0.70
N PRO A 139 29.34 -8.11 0.09
CA PRO A 139 30.24 -9.13 -0.43
C PRO A 139 29.57 -10.51 -0.51
N THR A 140 28.48 -10.74 0.23
CA THR A 140 27.77 -12.02 0.31
C THR A 140 26.26 -11.85 0.25
N SER A 141 25.56 -12.91 -0.14
CA SER A 141 24.09 -12.98 -0.15
C SER A 141 23.47 -12.62 1.20
N VAL A 142 24.04 -13.11 2.31
CA VAL A 142 23.56 -12.81 3.66
C VAL A 142 23.73 -11.34 4.01
N ALA A 143 24.88 -10.73 3.67
CA ALA A 143 25.09 -9.30 3.90
C ALA A 143 24.09 -8.46 3.11
N PHE A 144 23.76 -8.87 1.88
CA PHE A 144 22.72 -8.23 1.08
C PHE A 144 21.34 -8.34 1.73
N ILE A 145 20.94 -9.52 2.22
CA ILE A 145 19.67 -9.74 2.94
C ILE A 145 19.58 -8.85 4.19
N ILE A 146 20.67 -8.73 4.96
CA ILE A 146 20.71 -7.83 6.12
C ILE A 146 20.54 -6.37 5.68
N GLY A 147 21.22 -5.95 4.61
CA GLY A 147 21.02 -4.63 4.01
C GLY A 147 19.56 -4.37 3.63
N ARG A 148 18.88 -5.35 3.02
CA ARG A 148 17.45 -5.28 2.68
C ARG A 148 16.56 -5.16 3.92
N ALA A 149 16.89 -5.85 5.00
CA ALA A 149 16.17 -5.70 6.26
C ALA A 149 16.31 -4.26 6.77
N ILE A 150 17.52 -3.68 6.78
CA ILE A 150 17.78 -2.30 7.21
C ILE A 150 17.03 -1.28 6.34
N THR A 151 17.03 -1.44 5.01
CA THR A 151 16.22 -0.56 4.13
C THR A 151 14.73 -0.70 4.42
N GLY A 152 14.25 -1.90 4.75
CA GLY A 152 12.87 -2.12 5.20
C GLY A 152 12.50 -1.34 6.46
N ILE A 153 13.42 -1.27 7.44
CA ILE A 153 13.25 -0.46 8.67
C ILE A 153 13.04 1.02 8.32
N GLY A 154 13.92 1.59 7.49
CA GLY A 154 13.82 2.98 7.06
C GLY A 154 12.59 3.25 6.19
N GLY A 155 12.17 2.27 5.38
CA GLY A 155 11.01 2.36 4.50
C GLY A 155 9.67 2.36 5.24
N ALA A 156 9.54 1.63 6.35
CA ALA A 156 8.28 1.43 7.08
C ALA A 156 7.55 2.74 7.42
N GLY A 157 8.29 3.73 7.92
CA GLY A 157 7.72 5.03 8.31
C GLY A 157 7.66 6.06 7.19
N SER A 158 8.15 5.77 6.00
CA SER A 158 8.30 6.78 4.94
C SER A 158 6.96 7.36 4.48
N LEU A 159 5.98 6.53 4.12
CA LEU A 159 4.67 6.98 3.64
C LEU A 159 3.84 7.66 4.76
N ALA A 160 3.84 7.06 5.95
CA ALA A 160 3.14 7.60 7.11
C ALA A 160 3.77 8.94 7.55
N GLY A 161 5.10 9.00 7.66
CA GLY A 161 5.85 10.20 8.01
C GLY A 161 5.69 11.34 7.00
N ALA A 162 5.79 11.04 5.70
CA ALA A 162 5.53 12.02 4.64
C ALA A 162 4.12 12.62 4.75
N SER A 163 3.13 11.77 5.05
CA SER A 163 1.74 12.20 5.24
C SER A 163 1.54 13.00 6.53
N VAL A 164 2.18 12.63 7.64
CA VAL A 164 2.12 13.36 8.91
C VAL A 164 2.76 14.74 8.77
N ILE A 165 3.99 14.82 8.24
CA ILE A 165 4.67 16.09 7.99
C ILE A 165 3.84 16.98 7.05
N MET A 166 3.17 16.39 6.05
CA MET A 166 2.26 17.15 5.20
C MET A 166 1.11 17.79 5.95
N THR A 167 0.59 17.15 7.00
CA THR A 167 -0.46 17.76 7.83
C THR A 167 0.01 19.00 8.58
N GLU A 168 1.29 19.10 8.89
CA GLU A 168 1.90 20.26 9.56
C GLU A 168 2.25 21.38 8.57
N LEU A 169 2.62 21.02 7.33
CA LEU A 169 3.07 21.99 6.32
C LEU A 169 1.94 22.58 5.48
N VAL A 170 0.84 21.84 5.29
CA VAL A 170 -0.18 22.18 4.29
C VAL A 170 -1.58 22.21 4.92
N PRO A 171 -2.36 23.28 4.68
CA PRO A 171 -3.74 23.36 5.14
C PRO A 171 -4.61 22.29 4.51
N LEU A 172 -5.61 21.83 5.25
CA LEU A 172 -6.44 20.65 4.92
C LEU A 172 -6.95 20.66 3.48
N GLN A 173 -7.39 21.81 2.96
CA GLN A 173 -7.97 21.96 1.60
C GLN A 173 -6.96 21.65 0.49
N LYS A 174 -5.67 21.91 0.71
CA LYS A 174 -4.61 21.71 -0.28
C LYS A 174 -3.98 20.31 -0.18
N ARG A 175 -4.19 19.58 0.93
CA ARG A 175 -3.60 18.23 1.16
C ARG A 175 -3.91 17.21 0.06
N PRO A 176 -5.13 17.12 -0.52
CA PRO A 176 -5.41 16.13 -1.56
C PRO A 176 -4.53 16.30 -2.80
N LYS A 177 -4.15 17.53 -3.17
CA LYS A 177 -3.24 17.81 -4.29
C LYS A 177 -1.85 17.23 -4.04
N TYR A 178 -1.28 17.48 -2.86
CA TYR A 178 0.06 17.02 -2.51
C TYR A 178 0.10 15.50 -2.24
N GLN A 179 -0.99 14.91 -1.78
CA GLN A 179 -1.12 13.46 -1.66
C GLN A 179 -1.29 12.77 -3.00
N GLY A 180 -2.03 13.39 -3.93
CA GLY A 180 -2.02 12.98 -5.33
C GLY A 180 -0.60 12.93 -5.90
N LEU A 181 0.26 13.88 -5.53
CA LEU A 181 1.67 13.89 -5.93
C LEU A 181 2.52 12.80 -5.27
N LEU A 182 2.30 12.46 -3.98
CA LEU A 182 2.92 11.28 -3.36
C LEU A 182 2.54 10.00 -4.12
N GLY A 183 1.25 9.82 -4.43
CA GLY A 183 0.80 8.68 -5.23
C GLY A 183 1.38 8.68 -6.65
N ALA A 184 1.55 9.85 -7.26
CA ALA A 184 2.17 9.98 -8.56
C ALA A 184 3.63 9.53 -8.54
N ILE A 185 4.39 9.95 -7.54
CA ILE A 185 5.79 9.55 -7.34
C ILE A 185 5.89 8.03 -7.21
N PHE A 186 5.01 7.41 -6.43
CA PHE A 186 4.97 5.94 -6.33
C PHE A 186 4.74 5.27 -7.69
N GLY A 187 3.80 5.78 -8.49
CA GLY A 187 3.53 5.27 -9.84
C GLY A 187 4.69 5.53 -10.83
N LEU A 188 5.33 6.71 -10.76
CA LEU A 188 6.51 7.07 -11.54
C LEU A 188 7.71 6.18 -11.19
N SER A 189 7.98 5.95 -9.90
CA SER A 189 9.02 5.02 -9.44
C SER A 189 8.77 3.59 -9.92
N SER A 190 7.51 3.17 -10.07
CA SER A 190 7.14 1.86 -10.61
C SER A 190 7.48 1.72 -12.10
N ILE A 191 7.52 2.83 -12.86
CA ILE A 191 7.93 2.85 -14.27
C ILE A 191 9.46 2.98 -14.38
N ILE A 192 10.04 3.94 -13.65
CA ILE A 192 11.45 4.29 -13.73
C ILE A 192 12.32 3.17 -13.16
N GLY A 193 11.88 2.50 -12.09
CA GLY A 193 12.65 1.44 -11.41
C GLY A 193 13.09 0.33 -12.36
N PRO A 194 12.18 -0.38 -13.05
CA PRO A 194 12.57 -1.42 -14.00
C PRO A 194 13.43 -0.93 -15.17
N LEU A 195 13.18 0.28 -15.68
CA LEU A 195 13.95 0.85 -16.79
C LEU A 195 15.39 1.16 -16.39
N VAL A 196 15.56 1.90 -15.29
CA VAL A 196 16.89 2.27 -14.75
C VAL A 196 17.61 1.03 -14.24
N GLY A 197 16.91 0.15 -13.50
CA GLY A 197 17.46 -1.11 -13.01
C GLY A 197 17.94 -2.04 -14.11
N GLY A 198 17.16 -2.17 -15.19
CA GLY A 198 17.54 -2.97 -16.35
C GLY A 198 18.81 -2.45 -17.02
N VAL A 199 18.92 -1.13 -17.23
CA VAL A 199 20.12 -0.52 -17.84
C VAL A 199 21.33 -0.63 -16.92
N LEU A 200 21.19 -0.33 -15.62
CA LEU A 200 22.29 -0.39 -14.66
C LEU A 200 22.81 -1.82 -14.47
N THR A 201 21.89 -2.78 -14.38
CA THR A 201 22.24 -4.20 -14.21
C THR A 201 22.93 -4.77 -15.44
N THR A 202 22.50 -4.38 -16.65
CA THR A 202 23.06 -4.92 -17.90
C THR A 202 24.35 -4.23 -18.36
N LYS A 203 24.47 -2.91 -18.17
CA LYS A 203 25.61 -2.14 -18.72
C LYS A 203 26.72 -1.84 -17.72
N VAL A 204 26.44 -1.85 -16.41
CA VAL A 204 27.40 -1.40 -15.38
C VAL A 204 27.59 -2.48 -14.33
N SER A 205 26.68 -2.56 -13.37
CA SER A 205 26.64 -3.57 -12.31
C SER A 205 25.33 -3.44 -11.55
N TRP A 206 24.79 -4.55 -11.06
CA TRP A 206 23.63 -4.56 -10.17
C TRP A 206 23.85 -3.68 -8.92
N ARG A 207 25.11 -3.53 -8.45
CA ARG A 207 25.46 -2.70 -7.27
C ARG A 207 25.07 -1.23 -7.44
N TRP A 208 25.10 -0.71 -8.67
CA TRP A 208 24.72 0.67 -8.96
C TRP A 208 23.23 0.95 -8.77
N CYS A 209 22.39 -0.09 -8.77
CA CYS A 209 20.98 0.05 -8.43
C CYS A 209 20.76 0.56 -7.00
N PHE A 210 21.74 0.36 -6.11
CA PHE A 210 21.69 0.84 -4.72
C PHE A 210 22.56 2.08 -4.50
N TRP A 211 23.69 2.20 -5.20
CA TRP A 211 24.52 3.40 -5.13
C TRP A 211 23.81 4.66 -5.62
N ILE A 212 22.84 4.54 -6.53
CA ILE A 212 22.05 5.70 -7.00
C ILE A 212 21.19 6.33 -5.90
N ASN A 213 20.81 5.55 -4.87
CA ASN A 213 20.00 6.06 -3.77
C ASN A 213 20.81 7.05 -2.91
N VAL A 214 22.06 6.71 -2.60
CA VAL A 214 22.94 7.46 -1.68
C VAL A 214 23.08 8.95 -2.00
N PRO A 215 23.43 9.38 -3.23
CA PRO A 215 23.58 10.81 -3.54
C PRO A 215 22.25 11.56 -3.47
N ILE A 216 21.17 10.95 -3.97
CA ILE A 216 19.84 11.56 -3.95
C ILE A 216 19.31 11.62 -2.51
N GLY A 217 19.59 10.59 -1.72
CA GLY A 217 19.26 10.46 -0.32
C GLY A 217 19.96 11.52 0.51
N GLY A 218 21.26 11.71 0.29
CA GLY A 218 22.06 12.78 0.89
C GLY A 218 21.49 14.17 0.58
N ILE A 219 21.15 14.46 -0.68
CA ILE A 219 20.50 15.72 -1.06
C ILE A 219 19.16 15.88 -0.34
N SER A 220 18.35 14.81 -0.27
CA SER A 220 17.07 14.84 0.41
C SER A 220 17.22 15.08 1.92
N LEU A 221 18.19 14.45 2.58
CA LEU A 221 18.50 14.63 4.00
C LEU A 221 18.96 16.05 4.30
N VAL A 222 19.86 16.61 3.48
CA VAL A 222 20.31 18.00 3.62
C VAL A 222 19.12 18.96 3.45
N GLY A 223 18.26 18.72 2.46
CA GLY A 223 17.05 19.50 2.26
C GLY A 223 16.08 19.42 3.45
N LEU A 224 15.85 18.23 4.01
CA LEU A 224 15.03 18.04 5.20
C LEU A 224 15.63 18.72 6.43
N LEU A 225 16.95 18.71 6.60
CA LEU A 225 17.62 19.35 7.73
C LEU A 225 17.44 20.88 7.69
N ILE A 226 17.66 21.48 6.52
CA ILE A 226 17.66 22.93 6.31
C ILE A 226 16.25 23.50 6.23
N PHE A 227 15.37 22.89 5.42
CA PHE A 227 14.10 23.50 5.05
C PHE A 227 12.92 23.04 5.91
N LEU A 228 12.97 21.83 6.48
CA LEU A 228 11.84 21.35 7.27
C LEU A 228 11.76 22.13 8.59
N PRO A 229 10.65 22.83 8.89
CA PRO A 229 10.48 23.53 10.16
C PRO A 229 10.54 22.55 11.34
N ALA A 230 10.85 23.04 12.53
CA ALA A 230 10.79 22.22 13.72
C ALA A 230 9.34 21.77 13.98
N SER A 231 9.09 20.46 13.89
CA SER A 231 7.80 19.87 14.26
C SER A 231 7.70 19.77 15.78
N THR A 232 6.67 20.37 16.37
CA THR A 232 6.30 20.09 17.76
C THR A 232 5.67 18.69 17.83
N PRO A 233 6.05 17.84 18.81
CA PRO A 233 5.43 16.54 18.97
C PRO A 233 3.91 16.67 19.17
N PRO A 234 3.08 15.82 18.52
CA PRO A 234 1.64 15.83 18.73
C PRO A 234 1.22 15.60 20.20
N GLU A 235 2.08 14.93 20.97
CA GLU A 235 1.91 14.71 22.41
C GLU A 235 3.23 14.99 23.14
N GLU A 236 3.22 15.90 24.12
CA GLU A 236 4.39 16.14 24.96
C GLU A 236 4.66 14.94 25.88
N ILE A 237 5.83 14.34 25.73
CA ILE A 237 6.32 13.31 26.64
C ILE A 237 6.75 13.99 27.96
N LYS A 238 5.80 14.18 28.89
CA LYS A 238 6.10 14.63 30.27
C LYS A 238 6.37 13.43 31.18
N GLY A 239 7.55 13.39 31.82
CA GLY A 239 7.88 12.45 32.90
C GLY A 239 9.06 11.51 32.65
N SER A 240 9.30 10.59 33.59
CA SER A 240 10.43 9.63 33.61
C SER A 240 10.45 8.68 32.40
N VAL A 241 11.64 8.44 31.84
CA VAL A 241 11.92 7.58 30.66
C VAL A 241 11.22 6.21 30.76
N GLN A 242 11.15 5.64 31.96
CA GLN A 242 10.52 4.34 32.19
C GLN A 242 9.00 4.34 31.96
N LYS A 243 8.28 5.41 32.35
CA LYS A 243 6.84 5.55 32.05
C LYS A 243 6.59 5.77 30.55
N ASN A 244 7.56 6.36 29.86
CA ASN A 244 7.46 6.62 28.43
C ASN A 244 7.65 5.35 27.61
N LEU A 245 8.52 4.42 28.03
CA LEU A 245 8.68 3.10 27.40
C LEU A 245 7.40 2.27 27.45
N TRP A 246 6.62 2.33 28.53
CA TRP A 246 5.34 1.63 28.62
C TRP A 246 4.27 2.19 27.66
N LYS A 247 4.35 3.47 27.27
CA LYS A 247 3.46 4.04 26.24
C LYS A 247 3.69 3.42 24.85
N PHE A 248 4.89 2.89 24.59
CA PHE A 248 5.21 2.18 23.34
C PHE A 248 4.59 0.78 23.24
N ASP A 249 3.92 0.30 24.28
CA ASP A 249 3.31 -1.02 24.35
C ASP A 249 4.30 -2.15 23.95
N PRO A 250 5.37 -2.34 24.76
CA PRO A 250 6.38 -3.36 24.48
C PRO A 250 5.80 -4.76 24.47
N VAL A 251 4.78 -5.04 25.30
CA VAL A 251 4.11 -6.34 25.38
C VAL A 251 3.36 -6.63 24.08
N GLY A 252 2.56 -5.69 23.59
CA GLY A 252 1.88 -5.81 22.31
C GLY A 252 2.88 -6.03 21.16
N ASN A 253 3.98 -5.29 21.12
CA ASN A 253 4.98 -5.41 20.05
C ASN A 253 5.77 -6.73 20.11
N ILE A 254 6.08 -7.26 21.29
CA ILE A 254 6.75 -8.56 21.48
C ILE A 254 5.87 -9.72 21.01
N VAL A 255 4.54 -9.58 21.09
CA VAL A 255 3.61 -10.60 20.56
C VAL A 255 3.33 -10.39 19.07
N LEU A 256 3.17 -9.14 18.64
CA LEU A 256 2.88 -8.77 17.26
C LEU A 256 4.01 -9.14 16.30
N ALA A 257 5.26 -8.82 16.66
CA ALA A 257 6.39 -9.00 15.75
C ALA A 257 6.61 -10.47 15.37
N PRO A 258 6.73 -11.43 16.31
CA PRO A 258 6.82 -12.85 15.97
C PRO A 258 5.56 -13.36 15.26
N GLY A 259 4.36 -12.89 15.62
CA GLY A 259 3.12 -13.27 14.95
C GLY A 259 3.10 -12.89 13.46
N LEU A 260 3.48 -11.65 13.14
CA LEU A 260 3.63 -11.18 11.76
C LEU A 260 4.77 -11.90 11.03
N ILE A 261 5.89 -12.16 11.70
CA ILE A 261 7.02 -12.88 11.10
C ILE A 261 6.60 -14.30 10.72
N CYS A 262 5.95 -15.03 11.62
CA CYS A 262 5.46 -16.38 11.36
C CYS A 262 4.46 -16.39 10.18
N LEU A 263 3.52 -15.44 10.15
CA LEU A 263 2.54 -15.36 9.08
C LEU A 263 3.17 -15.02 7.72
N LEU A 264 4.04 -14.02 7.68
CA LEU A 264 4.73 -13.62 6.44
C LEU A 264 5.68 -14.72 5.94
N LEU A 265 6.40 -15.41 6.82
CA LEU A 265 7.23 -16.56 6.44
C LEU A 265 6.39 -17.72 5.90
N ALA A 266 5.25 -18.01 6.51
CA ALA A 266 4.34 -19.04 6.01
C ALA A 266 3.83 -18.70 4.61
N LEU A 267 3.46 -17.44 4.36
CA LEU A 267 3.02 -16.98 3.04
C LEU A 267 4.16 -16.97 2.00
N GLN A 268 5.39 -16.69 2.43
CA GLN A 268 6.55 -16.64 1.55
C GLN A 268 7.03 -18.04 1.14
N TRP A 269 7.10 -18.98 2.10
CA TRP A 269 7.61 -20.33 1.86
C TRP A 269 6.53 -21.30 1.39
N GLY A 270 5.27 -21.05 1.76
CA GLY A 270 4.13 -21.89 1.41
C GLY A 270 3.92 -21.96 -0.10
N GLY A 271 4.01 -23.16 -0.65
CA GLY A 271 3.79 -23.41 -2.08
C GLY A 271 5.00 -23.12 -2.98
N THR A 272 6.09 -22.57 -2.43
CA THR A 272 7.32 -22.29 -3.18
C THR A 272 8.47 -23.18 -2.72
N LYS A 273 8.85 -23.07 -1.45
CA LYS A 273 9.96 -23.80 -0.84
C LYS A 273 9.48 -25.06 -0.12
N TYR A 274 8.36 -24.96 0.58
CA TYR A 274 7.74 -26.06 1.29
C TYR A 274 6.30 -26.25 0.79
N PRO A 275 5.84 -27.50 0.59
CA PRO A 275 4.44 -27.76 0.36
C PRO A 275 3.57 -27.17 1.49
N TRP A 276 2.35 -26.77 1.16
CA TRP A 276 1.39 -26.27 2.15
C TRP A 276 1.06 -27.32 3.23
N SER A 277 1.21 -28.60 2.92
CA SER A 277 1.02 -29.73 3.85
C SER A 277 2.23 -30.01 4.75
N ASP A 278 3.36 -29.31 4.57
CA ASP A 278 4.53 -29.48 5.45
C ASP A 278 4.19 -28.99 6.87
N ALA A 279 4.58 -29.77 7.88
CA ALA A 279 4.39 -29.45 9.29
C ALA A 279 4.96 -28.06 9.66
N ARG A 280 6.04 -27.62 9.00
CA ARG A 280 6.62 -26.29 9.20
C ARG A 280 5.70 -25.16 8.79
N SER A 281 5.09 -25.26 7.60
CA SER A 281 4.15 -24.25 7.08
C SER A 281 2.91 -24.16 7.96
N ILE A 282 2.37 -25.31 8.37
CA ILE A 282 1.21 -25.38 9.28
C ILE A 282 1.57 -24.82 10.66
N ALA A 283 2.72 -25.18 11.23
CA ALA A 283 3.17 -24.66 12.51
C ALA A 283 3.33 -23.14 12.50
N LEU A 284 3.92 -22.57 11.45
CA LEU A 284 4.05 -21.12 11.30
C LEU A 284 2.70 -20.42 11.18
N LEU A 285 1.74 -21.00 10.45
CA LEU A 285 0.38 -20.47 10.37
C LEU A 285 -0.33 -20.52 11.73
N VAL A 286 -0.28 -21.66 12.41
CA VAL A 286 -0.94 -21.83 13.72
C VAL A 286 -0.33 -20.92 14.78
N VAL A 287 1.00 -20.91 14.91
CA VAL A 287 1.70 -20.06 15.88
C VAL A 287 1.48 -18.58 15.55
N GLY A 288 1.58 -18.21 14.27
CA GLY A 288 1.30 -16.84 13.81
C GLY A 288 -0.13 -16.41 14.13
N SER A 289 -1.13 -17.24 13.81
CA SER A 289 -2.54 -16.96 14.11
C SER A 289 -2.80 -16.84 15.61
N VAL A 290 -2.25 -17.74 16.43
CA VAL A 290 -2.41 -17.70 17.89
C VAL A 290 -1.79 -16.42 18.47
N LEU A 291 -0.59 -16.03 18.03
CA LEU A 291 0.05 -14.80 18.48
C LEU A 291 -0.71 -13.55 18.02
N LEU A 292 -1.23 -13.52 16.79
CA LEU A 292 -2.04 -12.40 16.32
C LEU A 292 -3.39 -12.31 17.06
N LEU A 293 -4.03 -13.44 17.38
CA LEU A 293 -5.23 -13.46 18.21
C LEU A 293 -4.94 -13.01 19.64
N ALA A 294 -3.82 -13.44 20.22
CA ALA A 294 -3.34 -12.97 21.51
C ALA A 294 -3.07 -11.47 21.49
N PHE A 295 -2.45 -10.95 20.43
CA PHE A 295 -2.27 -9.51 20.22
C PHE A 295 -3.61 -8.78 20.21
N VAL A 296 -4.61 -9.25 19.46
CA VAL A 296 -5.95 -8.66 19.45
C VAL A 296 -6.56 -8.65 20.86
N GLY A 297 -6.41 -9.74 21.62
CA GLY A 297 -6.85 -9.80 23.02
C GLY A 297 -6.15 -8.78 23.93
N ILE A 298 -4.83 -8.64 23.81
CA ILE A 298 -4.04 -7.64 24.56
C ILE A 298 -4.49 -6.22 24.22
N GLN A 299 -4.66 -5.93 22.92
CA GLN A 299 -5.11 -4.61 22.45
C GLN A 299 -6.54 -4.29 22.87
N TRP A 300 -7.39 -5.31 23.07
CA TRP A 300 -8.76 -5.11 23.52
C TRP A 300 -8.85 -4.70 24.99
N VAL A 301 -7.92 -5.19 25.82
CA VAL A 301 -7.86 -4.87 27.25
C VAL A 301 -7.11 -3.56 27.51
N GLN A 302 -6.14 -3.21 26.67
CA GLN A 302 -5.22 -2.09 26.90
C GLN A 302 -5.72 -0.78 26.26
N GLU A 303 -6.06 0.22 27.07
CA GLU A 303 -6.53 1.53 26.59
C GLU A 303 -5.48 2.31 25.77
N ASN A 304 -4.19 2.12 26.05
CA ASN A 304 -3.04 2.74 25.35
C ASN A 304 -2.26 1.74 24.48
N GLY A 305 -2.93 0.73 23.94
CA GLY A 305 -2.33 -0.30 23.09
C GLY A 305 -1.64 0.26 21.83
N THR A 306 -0.78 -0.54 21.19
CA THR A 306 -0.19 -0.27 19.86
C THR A 306 -1.21 0.12 18.81
N ILE A 307 -2.43 -0.41 18.84
CA ILE A 307 -3.51 0.00 17.96
C ILE A 307 -4.76 0.31 18.80
N PRO A 308 -5.01 1.58 19.13
CA PRO A 308 -6.17 1.96 19.92
C PRO A 308 -7.48 1.51 19.25
N PHE A 309 -8.30 0.75 19.97
CA PHE A 309 -9.56 0.21 19.42
C PHE A 309 -10.51 1.34 18.96
N ARG A 310 -10.39 2.54 19.55
CA ARG A 310 -11.10 3.75 19.11
C ARG A 310 -10.84 4.10 17.64
N ILE A 311 -9.62 3.87 17.15
CA ILE A 311 -9.21 4.20 15.77
C ILE A 311 -9.78 3.15 14.81
N ILE A 312 -9.70 1.86 15.15
CA ILE A 312 -10.26 0.78 14.33
C ILE A 312 -11.79 0.89 14.26
N ARG A 313 -12.46 1.28 15.36
CA ARG A 313 -13.92 1.43 15.42
C ARG A 313 -14.44 2.60 14.57
N GLN A 314 -13.57 3.54 14.21
CA GLN A 314 -13.91 4.63 13.30
C GLN A 314 -14.28 4.07 11.92
N ARG A 315 -15.55 4.23 11.50
CA ARG A 315 -16.08 3.57 10.28
C ARG A 315 -15.25 3.81 9.02
N SER A 316 -14.73 5.03 8.80
CA SER A 316 -13.85 5.32 7.66
C SER A 316 -12.51 4.59 7.72
N ILE A 317 -11.96 4.35 8.91
CA ILE A 317 -10.69 3.63 9.05
C ILE A 317 -10.93 2.15 8.79
N ALA A 318 -11.95 1.54 9.42
CA ALA A 318 -12.31 0.15 9.17
C ALA A 318 -12.56 -0.12 7.68
N ALA A 319 -13.39 0.70 7.04
CA ALA A 319 -13.63 0.63 5.60
C ALA A 319 -12.33 0.84 4.79
N GLY A 320 -11.52 1.82 5.18
CA GLY A 320 -10.22 2.11 4.57
C GLY A 320 -9.24 0.93 4.62
N VAL A 321 -9.23 0.14 5.70
CA VAL A 321 -8.40 -1.07 5.82
C VAL A 321 -8.78 -2.10 4.75
N PHE A 322 -10.07 -2.41 4.61
CA PHE A 322 -10.54 -3.37 3.60
C PHE A 322 -10.32 -2.86 2.18
N VAL A 323 -10.50 -1.55 1.94
CA VAL A 323 -10.18 -0.92 0.65
C VAL A 323 -8.68 -1.04 0.34
N SER A 324 -7.81 -0.78 1.32
CA SER A 324 -6.36 -0.89 1.18
C SER A 324 -5.89 -2.32 0.96
N LEU A 325 -6.46 -3.31 1.68
CA LEU A 325 -6.17 -4.74 1.43
C LEU A 325 -6.45 -5.11 -0.03
N GLY A 326 -7.63 -4.73 -0.55
CA GLY A 326 -7.98 -4.98 -1.94
C GLY A 326 -7.16 -4.15 -2.95
N LEU A 327 -6.74 -2.94 -2.58
CA LEU A 327 -5.84 -2.11 -3.38
C LEU A 327 -4.46 -2.75 -3.56
N GLY A 328 -3.90 -3.34 -2.50
CA GLY A 328 -2.65 -4.10 -2.56
C GLY A 328 -2.72 -5.22 -3.60
N ALA A 329 -3.79 -6.02 -3.53
CA ALA A 329 -4.07 -7.09 -4.49
C ALA A 329 -4.21 -6.58 -5.93
N ALA A 330 -5.04 -5.56 -6.13
CA ALA A 330 -5.40 -5.04 -7.44
C ALA A 330 -4.25 -4.30 -8.14
N LEU A 331 -3.27 -3.81 -7.39
CA LEU A 331 -2.06 -3.23 -7.96
C LEU A 331 -1.03 -4.31 -8.32
N ILE A 332 -0.78 -5.26 -7.41
CA ILE A 332 0.28 -6.25 -7.59
C ILE A 332 -0.07 -7.32 -8.63
N ILE A 333 -1.30 -7.86 -8.62
CA ILE A 333 -1.68 -8.97 -9.50
C ILE A 333 -1.53 -8.57 -10.99
N PRO A 334 -2.15 -7.48 -11.49
CA PRO A 334 -1.96 -7.09 -12.88
C PRO A 334 -0.50 -6.74 -13.17
N SER A 335 0.21 -6.10 -12.23
CA SER A 335 1.60 -5.69 -12.46
C SER A 335 2.57 -6.87 -12.61
N PHE A 336 2.27 -8.00 -11.96
CA PHE A 336 3.10 -9.19 -12.00
C PHE A 336 2.68 -10.14 -13.14
N TYR A 337 1.38 -10.40 -13.28
CA TYR A 337 0.88 -11.45 -14.20
C TYR A 337 0.68 -10.97 -15.64
N LEU A 338 0.46 -9.67 -15.93
CA LEU A 338 0.39 -9.20 -17.33
C LEU A 338 1.71 -9.40 -18.08
N PRO A 339 2.87 -8.98 -17.53
CA PRO A 339 4.15 -9.19 -18.20
C PRO A 339 4.45 -10.66 -18.42
N ILE A 340 4.06 -11.53 -17.48
CA ILE A 340 4.18 -12.98 -17.60
C ILE A 340 3.29 -13.50 -18.73
N TRP A 341 2.04 -13.02 -18.83
CA TRP A 341 1.12 -13.38 -19.91
C TRP A 341 1.67 -13.01 -21.29
N PHE A 342 2.21 -11.79 -21.44
CA PHE A 342 2.82 -11.36 -22.71
C PHE A 342 4.05 -12.19 -23.09
N GLN A 343 4.88 -12.58 -22.11
CA GLN A 343 6.06 -13.40 -22.35
C GLN A 343 5.69 -14.85 -22.67
N ALA A 344 4.92 -15.50 -21.81
CA ALA A 344 4.59 -16.92 -21.93
C ALA A 344 3.69 -17.19 -23.15
N ILE A 345 2.60 -16.43 -23.29
CA ILE A 345 1.53 -16.73 -24.26
C ILE A 345 1.75 -16.03 -25.60
N LYS A 346 2.20 -14.77 -25.59
CA LYS A 346 2.48 -14.03 -26.83
C LYS A 346 3.94 -14.14 -27.30
N GLY A 347 4.81 -14.79 -26.54
CA GLY A 347 6.22 -15.01 -26.92
C GLY A 347 7.02 -13.71 -27.07
N THR A 348 6.58 -12.62 -26.42
CA THR A 348 7.29 -11.34 -26.54
C THR A 348 8.52 -11.32 -25.64
N THR A 349 9.56 -10.59 -26.04
CA THR A 349 10.73 -10.36 -25.19
C THR A 349 10.36 -9.62 -23.89
N ALA A 350 11.13 -9.82 -22.82
CA ALA A 350 10.90 -9.18 -21.52
C ALA A 350 10.80 -7.64 -21.62
N ILE A 351 11.63 -7.02 -22.47
CA ILE A 351 11.60 -5.57 -22.73
C ILE A 351 10.26 -5.15 -23.34
N ASN A 352 9.79 -5.87 -24.35
CA ASN A 352 8.52 -5.56 -25.01
C ASN A 352 7.31 -5.81 -24.08
N ALA A 353 7.36 -6.83 -23.23
CA ALA A 353 6.34 -7.05 -22.20
C ALA A 353 6.30 -5.90 -21.17
N GLY A 354 7.47 -5.40 -20.76
CA GLY A 354 7.60 -4.21 -19.90
C GLY A 354 7.07 -2.93 -20.54
N ILE A 355 7.29 -2.72 -21.84
CA ILE A 355 6.72 -1.57 -22.57
C ILE A 355 5.19 -1.69 -22.63
N ARG A 356 4.65 -2.90 -22.79
CA ARG A 356 3.20 -3.15 -22.92
C ARG A 356 2.40 -2.92 -21.64
N ILE A 357 3.04 -2.93 -20.47
CA ILE A 357 2.41 -2.61 -19.17
C ILE A 357 2.41 -1.09 -18.85
N LEU A 358 3.18 -0.28 -19.59
CA LEU A 358 3.23 1.17 -19.35
C LEU A 358 1.85 1.86 -19.33
N PRO A 359 0.85 1.51 -20.15
CA PRO A 359 -0.47 2.13 -20.07
C PRO A 359 -1.18 1.96 -18.73
N LEU A 360 -1.02 0.80 -18.07
CA LEU A 360 -1.55 0.54 -16.72
C LEU A 360 -0.93 1.53 -15.71
N LEU A 361 0.39 1.66 -15.76
CA LEU A 361 1.15 2.49 -14.83
C LEU A 361 0.90 3.98 -15.08
N LEU A 362 0.89 4.41 -16.34
CA LEU A 362 0.57 5.78 -16.72
C LEU A 362 -0.87 6.14 -16.37
N GLY A 363 -1.84 5.25 -16.63
CA GLY A 363 -3.23 5.43 -16.21
C GLY A 363 -3.37 5.62 -14.70
N THR A 364 -2.58 4.89 -13.92
CA THR A 364 -2.48 5.03 -12.46
C THR A 364 -1.94 6.40 -12.06
N VAL A 365 -0.82 6.84 -12.65
CA VAL A 365 -0.18 8.13 -12.35
C VAL A 365 -1.08 9.31 -12.72
N VAL A 366 -1.67 9.32 -13.92
CA VAL A 366 -2.54 10.40 -14.37
C VAL A 366 -3.77 10.51 -13.47
N SER A 367 -4.35 9.37 -13.08
CA SER A 367 -5.59 9.33 -12.31
C SER A 367 -5.39 9.67 -10.83
N VAL A 368 -4.24 9.34 -10.24
CA VAL A 368 -3.94 9.75 -8.86
C VAL A 368 -3.70 11.26 -8.77
N ILE A 369 -3.04 11.86 -9.77
CA ILE A 369 -2.90 13.33 -9.87
C ILE A 369 -4.28 13.97 -10.10
N GLY A 370 -5.04 13.45 -11.07
CA GLY A 370 -6.36 13.96 -11.41
C GLY A 370 -7.32 13.93 -10.23
N SER A 371 -7.43 12.80 -9.54
CA SER A 371 -8.27 12.67 -8.35
C SER A 371 -7.82 13.61 -7.23
N GLY A 372 -6.52 13.77 -6.97
CA GLY A 372 -6.02 14.73 -5.99
C GLY A 372 -6.39 16.20 -6.30
N ILE A 373 -6.30 16.61 -7.57
CA ILE A 373 -6.69 17.96 -8.00
C ILE A 373 -8.21 18.16 -7.87
N VAL A 374 -9.00 17.20 -8.34
CA VAL A 374 -10.46 17.32 -8.34
C VAL A 374 -11.02 17.29 -6.93
N ILE A 375 -10.44 16.49 -6.02
CA ILE A 375 -10.84 16.46 -4.61
C ILE A 375 -10.46 17.75 -3.90
N SER A 376 -9.33 18.36 -4.24
CA SER A 376 -8.96 19.68 -3.71
C SER A 376 -9.96 20.77 -4.10
N LYS A 377 -10.63 20.63 -5.26
CA LYS A 377 -11.69 21.56 -5.72
C LYS A 377 -13.07 21.21 -5.18
N SER A 378 -13.44 19.92 -5.20
CA SER A 378 -14.78 19.45 -4.83
C SER A 378 -14.97 19.28 -3.32
N GLY A 379 -13.90 19.08 -2.57
CA GLY A 379 -13.90 18.91 -1.12
C GLY A 379 -14.32 17.54 -0.61
N TYR A 380 -14.90 16.66 -1.43
CA TYR A 380 -15.35 15.33 -0.99
C TYR A 380 -14.44 14.24 -1.53
N TYR A 381 -13.88 13.38 -0.66
CA TYR A 381 -13.03 12.26 -1.10
C TYR A 381 -13.79 10.95 -1.29
N ALA A 382 -14.86 10.72 -0.51
CA ALA A 382 -15.61 9.45 -0.52
C ALA A 382 -16.23 9.10 -1.90
N PRO A 383 -16.88 10.03 -2.64
CA PRO A 383 -17.43 9.72 -3.96
C PRO A 383 -16.36 9.27 -4.96
N TRP A 384 -15.18 9.91 -4.94
CA TRP A 384 -14.06 9.56 -5.81
C TRP A 384 -13.46 8.19 -5.47
N LEU A 385 -13.43 7.83 -4.20
CA LEU A 385 -13.02 6.50 -3.77
C LEU A 385 -13.98 5.42 -4.29
N VAL A 386 -15.30 5.64 -4.19
CA VAL A 386 -16.32 4.70 -4.68
C VAL A 386 -16.26 4.55 -6.20
N VAL A 387 -16.20 5.67 -6.93
CA VAL A 387 -16.06 5.66 -8.40
C VAL A 387 -14.77 4.96 -8.82
N GLY A 388 -13.65 5.26 -8.16
CA GLY A 388 -12.38 4.59 -8.43
C GLY A 388 -12.44 3.08 -8.20
N CYS A 389 -13.09 2.64 -7.11
CA CYS A 389 -13.30 1.22 -6.84
C CYS A 389 -14.20 0.55 -7.90
N ALA A 390 -15.27 1.22 -8.35
CA ALA A 390 -16.16 0.71 -9.39
C ALA A 390 -15.42 0.53 -10.72
N ILE A 391 -14.67 1.55 -11.16
CA ILE A 391 -13.84 1.50 -12.37
C ILE A 391 -12.82 0.37 -12.27
N ARG A 392 -12.21 0.19 -11.09
CA ARG A 392 -11.25 -0.89 -10.85
C ARG A 392 -11.87 -2.27 -10.95
N VAL A 393 -13.09 -2.47 -10.43
CA VAL A 393 -13.85 -3.73 -10.57
C VAL A 393 -14.13 -4.03 -12.05
N ILE A 394 -14.56 -3.03 -12.82
CA ILE A 394 -14.79 -3.17 -14.26
C ILE A 394 -13.47 -3.56 -14.96
N GLY A 395 -12.38 -2.83 -14.67
CA GLY A 395 -11.07 -3.14 -15.22
C GLY A 395 -10.59 -4.56 -14.90
N ALA A 396 -10.73 -4.99 -13.65
CA ALA A 396 -10.36 -6.34 -13.23
C ALA A 396 -11.21 -7.42 -13.92
N GLY A 397 -12.51 -7.17 -14.12
CA GLY A 397 -13.38 -8.07 -14.87
C GLY A 397 -13.07 -8.11 -16.37
N LEU A 398 -12.54 -7.03 -16.94
CA LEU A 398 -12.05 -7.04 -18.31
C LEU A 398 -10.77 -7.88 -18.44
N LEU A 399 -9.89 -7.88 -17.44
CA LEU A 399 -8.70 -8.74 -17.44
C LEU A 399 -9.02 -10.23 -17.45
N THR A 400 -10.14 -10.67 -16.85
CA THR A 400 -10.56 -12.09 -16.87
C THR A 400 -11.07 -12.57 -18.23
N THR A 401 -11.20 -11.68 -19.21
CA THR A 401 -11.63 -12.04 -20.59
C THR A 401 -10.46 -12.36 -21.53
N LEU A 402 -9.21 -12.27 -21.05
CA LEU A 402 -8.01 -12.55 -21.82
C LEU A 402 -7.89 -14.05 -22.15
N ARG A 403 -7.98 -14.42 -23.43
CA ARG A 403 -7.79 -15.82 -23.88
C ARG A 403 -6.52 -16.03 -24.70
N VAL A 404 -6.07 -17.28 -24.84
CA VAL A 404 -4.90 -17.67 -25.65
C VAL A 404 -5.13 -17.37 -27.14
N ASP A 405 -6.33 -17.71 -27.61
CA ASP A 405 -6.88 -17.50 -28.95
C ASP A 405 -7.45 -16.09 -29.15
N THR A 406 -7.17 -15.15 -28.23
CA THR A 406 -7.44 -13.72 -28.47
C THR A 406 -6.61 -13.29 -29.68
N GLY A 407 -7.20 -13.50 -30.86
CA GLY A 407 -6.76 -13.03 -32.14
C GLY A 407 -7.06 -11.54 -32.23
N THR A 408 -6.35 -10.90 -33.15
CA THR A 408 -6.42 -9.48 -33.50
C THR A 408 -7.86 -8.96 -33.78
N GLY A 409 -8.87 -9.84 -33.86
CA GLY A 409 -10.23 -9.53 -34.31
C GLY A 409 -11.36 -9.56 -33.26
N VAL A 410 -11.17 -10.00 -32.01
CA VAL A 410 -12.30 -10.07 -31.02
C VAL A 410 -12.52 -8.73 -30.29
N TRP A 411 -12.29 -7.62 -30.99
CA TRP A 411 -12.56 -6.24 -30.54
C TRP A 411 -13.25 -5.40 -31.63
N ILE A 412 -13.78 -6.05 -32.68
CA ILE A 412 -14.57 -5.38 -33.72
C ILE A 412 -15.96 -5.06 -33.14
N GLY A 413 -16.00 -3.94 -32.44
CA GLY A 413 -17.19 -3.24 -32.01
C GLY A 413 -16.91 -1.74 -31.95
N TYR A 414 -16.16 -1.21 -32.92
CA TYR A 414 -16.20 0.17 -33.46
C TYR A 414 -15.12 0.28 -34.55
N GLN A 415 -15.46 -0.17 -35.76
CA GLN A 415 -14.61 -0.01 -36.95
C GLN A 415 -14.67 1.45 -37.44
N VAL A 416 -13.58 2.19 -37.28
CA VAL A 416 -13.25 3.28 -38.19
C VAL A 416 -12.01 2.87 -38.99
N ARG A 417 -12.31 2.45 -40.22
CA ARG A 417 -11.50 2.32 -41.43
C ARG A 417 -10.16 3.08 -41.41
N THR A 418 -9.05 2.39 -41.19
CA THR A 418 -7.74 2.71 -41.81
C THR A 418 -6.77 1.52 -41.73
N ASN A 419 -6.03 1.28 -42.82
CA ASN A 419 -5.12 0.15 -43.03
C ASN A 419 -3.87 0.13 -42.10
N GLN A 420 -4.06 -0.20 -40.82
CA GLN A 420 -2.99 -0.52 -39.85
C GLN A 420 -3.42 -1.70 -38.94
N PHE A 421 -3.50 -2.90 -39.49
CA PHE A 421 -4.11 -4.08 -38.83
C PHE A 421 -3.32 -4.64 -37.62
N LYS A 422 -2.10 -4.14 -37.34
CA LYS A 422 -1.38 -4.46 -36.09
C LYS A 422 -1.70 -3.52 -34.93
N LEU A 423 -2.33 -2.36 -35.16
CA LEU A 423 -2.57 -1.31 -34.16
C LEU A 423 -3.85 -1.58 -33.31
N SER A 424 -4.83 -2.31 -33.85
CA SER A 424 -6.14 -2.54 -33.19
C SER A 424 -6.06 -3.41 -31.92
N LEU A 425 -5.16 -4.41 -31.89
CA LEU A 425 -4.90 -5.24 -30.70
C LEU A 425 -4.24 -4.44 -29.56
N TYR A 426 -3.34 -3.51 -29.90
CA TYR A 426 -2.70 -2.65 -28.90
C TYR A 426 -3.70 -1.69 -28.28
N VAL A 427 -4.59 -1.12 -29.09
CA VAL A 427 -5.58 -0.14 -28.62
C VAL A 427 -6.56 -0.77 -27.63
N ALA A 428 -7.11 -1.95 -27.92
CA ALA A 428 -8.01 -2.67 -27.01
C ALA A 428 -7.35 -3.08 -25.68
N LEU A 429 -6.16 -3.71 -25.74
CA LEU A 429 -5.41 -4.10 -24.54
C LEU A 429 -4.90 -2.89 -23.75
N THR A 430 -4.63 -1.77 -24.43
CA THR A 430 -4.30 -0.49 -23.79
C THR A 430 -5.50 0.08 -23.05
N TYR A 431 -6.71 0.03 -23.63
CA TYR A 431 -7.92 0.50 -22.95
C TYR A 431 -8.20 -0.25 -21.65
N PHE A 432 -8.06 -1.58 -21.63
CA PHE A 432 -8.25 -2.39 -20.43
C PHE A 432 -7.29 -2.04 -19.30
N GLN A 433 -6.01 -1.95 -19.65
CA GLN A 433 -4.97 -1.56 -18.71
C GLN A 433 -5.17 -0.14 -18.20
N ILE A 434 -5.61 0.78 -19.05
CA ILE A 434 -5.94 2.14 -18.65
C ILE A 434 -7.12 2.13 -17.66
N VAL A 435 -8.18 1.34 -17.89
CA VAL A 435 -9.32 1.27 -16.96
C VAL A 435 -8.89 0.76 -15.59
N VAL A 436 -8.11 -0.32 -15.53
CA VAL A 436 -7.56 -0.84 -14.25
C VAL A 436 -6.66 0.20 -13.58
N GLY A 437 -5.77 0.83 -14.37
CA GLY A 437 -4.84 1.84 -13.89
C GLY A 437 -5.58 3.06 -13.33
N VAL A 438 -6.60 3.54 -14.04
CA VAL A 438 -7.42 4.68 -13.63
C VAL A 438 -8.12 4.40 -12.31
N GLY A 439 -8.81 3.26 -12.19
CA GLY A 439 -9.47 2.88 -10.94
C GLY A 439 -8.49 2.72 -9.77
N THR A 440 -7.31 2.16 -10.03
CA THR A 440 -6.24 2.00 -9.04
C THR A 440 -5.67 3.35 -8.61
N GLY A 441 -5.40 4.26 -9.55
CA GLY A 441 -4.88 5.60 -9.28
C GLY A 441 -5.87 6.46 -8.50
N MET A 442 -7.16 6.39 -8.82
CA MET A 442 -8.21 7.13 -8.11
C MET A 442 -8.36 6.70 -6.65
N THR A 443 -8.02 5.44 -6.32
CA THR A 443 -8.17 4.88 -4.97
C THR A 443 -6.90 4.95 -4.13
N LEU A 444 -5.72 5.06 -4.78
CA LEU A 444 -4.39 4.91 -4.16
C LEU A 444 -4.15 5.79 -2.92
N GLN A 445 -4.70 7.02 -2.88
CA GLN A 445 -4.43 8.00 -1.83
C GLN A 445 -5.67 8.38 -0.98
N GLN A 446 -6.85 7.86 -1.33
CA GLN A 446 -8.09 8.32 -0.70
C GLN A 446 -8.27 7.80 0.73
N CYS A 447 -7.79 6.60 1.02
CA CYS A 447 -7.81 6.07 2.38
C CYS A 447 -6.93 6.90 3.32
N ALA A 448 -5.75 7.34 2.85
CA ALA A 448 -4.89 8.25 3.61
C ALA A 448 -5.56 9.61 3.87
N MET A 449 -6.31 10.13 2.88
CA MET A 449 -7.17 11.33 3.04
C MET A 449 -8.31 11.11 4.03
N ALA A 450 -8.96 9.95 4.00
CA ALA A 450 -9.98 9.60 4.97
C ALA A 450 -9.41 9.62 6.40
N ALA A 451 -8.23 9.04 6.62
CA ALA A 451 -7.60 9.06 7.94
C ALA A 451 -7.29 10.48 8.43
N GLN A 452 -6.73 11.32 7.58
CA GLN A 452 -6.37 12.71 7.94
C GLN A 452 -7.59 13.61 8.18
N THR A 453 -8.73 13.30 7.57
CA THR A 453 -9.95 14.13 7.69
C THR A 453 -10.86 13.71 8.83
N VAL A 454 -10.80 12.42 9.23
CA VAL A 454 -11.72 11.81 10.18
C VAL A 454 -11.09 11.64 11.56
N LEU A 455 -9.77 11.49 11.66
CA LEU A 455 -9.05 11.33 12.92
C LEU A 455 -8.58 12.67 13.49
N THR A 456 -8.35 12.69 14.80
CA THR A 456 -7.70 13.81 15.48
C THR A 456 -6.20 13.85 15.13
N LYS A 457 -5.55 15.01 15.20
CA LYS A 457 -4.12 15.18 14.85
C LYS A 457 -3.20 14.14 15.53
N ARG A 458 -3.52 13.75 16.77
CA ARG A 458 -2.82 12.71 17.54
C ARG A 458 -2.93 11.32 16.95
N ASP A 459 -4.08 10.97 16.38
CA ASP A 459 -4.40 9.62 15.90
C ASP A 459 -4.10 9.43 14.40
N VAL A 460 -3.88 10.53 13.66
CA VAL A 460 -3.55 10.51 12.22
C VAL A 460 -2.34 9.60 11.89
N PRO A 461 -1.18 9.69 12.58
CA PRO A 461 -0.04 8.83 12.28
C PRO A 461 -0.40 7.34 12.35
N MET A 462 -1.10 6.95 13.42
CA MET A 462 -1.53 5.57 13.63
C MET A 462 -2.50 5.09 12.56
N GLY A 463 -3.50 5.91 12.20
CA GLY A 463 -4.45 5.58 11.13
C GLY A 463 -3.77 5.36 9.77
N LEU A 464 -2.81 6.22 9.43
CA LEU A 464 -2.02 6.09 8.20
C LEU A 464 -1.18 4.82 8.19
N THR A 465 -0.56 4.49 9.32
CA THR A 465 0.21 3.27 9.51
C THR A 465 -0.65 2.01 9.32
N ILE A 466 -1.86 1.97 9.88
CA ILE A 466 -2.81 0.84 9.71
C ILE A 466 -3.20 0.69 8.23
N ILE A 467 -3.52 1.79 7.55
CA ILE A 467 -3.92 1.80 6.14
C ILE A 467 -2.77 1.34 5.23
N THR A 468 -1.56 1.79 5.52
CA THR A 468 -0.34 1.41 4.78
C THR A 468 -0.02 -0.06 4.99
N PHE A 469 -0.03 -0.52 6.25
CA PHE A 469 0.14 -1.94 6.59
C PHE A 469 -0.85 -2.81 5.81
N ALA A 470 -2.14 -2.46 5.85
CA ALA A 470 -3.19 -3.19 5.14
C ALA A 470 -2.92 -3.27 3.63
N GLN A 471 -2.43 -2.20 3.02
CA GLN A 471 -2.09 -2.17 1.60
C GLN A 471 -0.95 -3.14 1.25
N PHE A 472 0.16 -3.08 1.98
CA PHE A 472 1.31 -3.96 1.69
C PHE A 472 1.00 -5.41 2.02
N PHE A 473 0.38 -5.65 3.17
CA PHE A 473 -0.03 -6.99 3.62
C PHE A 473 -1.02 -7.65 2.65
N GLY A 474 -2.02 -6.90 2.16
CA GLY A 474 -2.95 -7.38 1.14
C GLY A 474 -2.26 -7.71 -0.18
N GLY A 475 -1.27 -6.92 -0.57
CA GLY A 475 -0.40 -7.23 -1.70
C GLY A 475 0.35 -8.55 -1.54
N THR A 476 1.00 -8.77 -0.39
CA THR A 476 1.75 -9.99 -0.09
C THR A 476 0.87 -11.24 -0.12
N ILE A 477 -0.28 -11.22 0.56
CA ILE A 477 -1.23 -12.35 0.55
C ILE A 477 -1.64 -12.69 -0.87
N SER A 478 -1.92 -11.66 -1.68
CA SER A 478 -2.41 -11.83 -3.04
C SER A 478 -1.40 -12.53 -3.95
N VAL A 479 -0.10 -12.24 -3.78
CA VAL A 479 0.97 -12.93 -4.53
C VAL A 479 1.00 -14.41 -4.18
N SER A 480 1.05 -14.75 -2.89
CA SER A 480 1.11 -16.15 -2.44
C SER A 480 -0.12 -16.97 -2.87
N VAL A 481 -1.31 -16.36 -2.77
CA VAL A 481 -2.57 -16.98 -3.21
C VAL A 481 -2.57 -17.18 -4.73
N CYS A 482 -2.24 -16.16 -5.52
CA CYS A 482 -2.24 -16.27 -6.98
C CYS A 482 -1.17 -17.24 -7.49
N GLN A 483 0.00 -17.31 -6.83
CA GLN A 483 1.04 -18.26 -7.17
C GLN A 483 0.58 -19.70 -6.92
N THR A 484 -0.05 -19.96 -5.78
CA THR A 484 -0.61 -21.27 -5.46
C THR A 484 -1.71 -21.66 -6.44
N ILE A 485 -2.58 -20.72 -6.81
CA ILE A 485 -3.63 -20.92 -7.81
C ILE A 485 -3.05 -21.25 -9.18
N LEU A 486 -2.03 -20.51 -9.64
CA LEU A 486 -1.36 -20.77 -10.91
C LEU A 486 -0.75 -22.18 -10.92
N ALA A 487 0.02 -22.53 -9.88
CA ALA A 487 0.66 -23.84 -9.78
C ALA A 487 -0.36 -25.00 -9.77
N ASN A 488 -1.40 -24.91 -8.93
CA ASN A 488 -2.43 -25.94 -8.83
C ASN A 488 -3.25 -26.06 -10.12
N THR A 489 -3.58 -24.93 -10.75
CA THR A 489 -4.31 -24.93 -12.04
C THR A 489 -3.47 -25.56 -13.12
N LEU A 490 -2.17 -25.23 -13.20
CA LEU A 490 -1.27 -25.78 -14.19
C LEU A 490 -1.13 -27.31 -14.04
N VAL A 491 -0.93 -27.80 -12.82
CA VAL A 491 -0.86 -29.24 -12.53
C VAL A 491 -2.18 -29.93 -12.88
N SER A 492 -3.32 -29.35 -12.53
CA SER A 492 -4.63 -29.93 -12.82
C SER A 492 -4.93 -29.97 -14.33
N GLU A 493 -4.63 -28.91 -15.07
CA GLU A 493 -4.92 -28.83 -16.51
C GLU A 493 -3.96 -29.72 -17.31
N LEU A 494 -2.67 -29.76 -16.95
CA LEU A 494 -1.68 -30.61 -17.62
C LEU A 494 -1.92 -32.09 -17.34
N SER A 495 -2.26 -32.47 -16.10
CA SER A 495 -2.58 -33.87 -15.79
C SER A 495 -3.81 -34.40 -16.54
N LYS A 496 -4.81 -33.54 -16.79
CA LYS A 496 -6.00 -33.89 -17.57
C LYS A 496 -5.72 -34.02 -19.07
N LYS A 497 -4.91 -33.12 -19.63
CA LYS A 497 -4.72 -33.00 -21.09
C LYS A 497 -3.47 -33.70 -21.62
N LEU A 498 -2.48 -33.95 -20.76
CA LEU A 498 -1.22 -34.63 -21.07
C LEU A 498 -0.87 -35.65 -19.96
N PRO A 499 -1.64 -36.76 -19.83
CA PRO A 499 -1.35 -37.79 -18.85
C PRO A 499 0.06 -38.39 -19.08
N GLY A 500 0.89 -38.41 -18.03
CA GLY A 500 2.29 -38.89 -18.09
C GLY A 500 3.34 -37.80 -18.29
N PHE A 501 2.94 -36.54 -18.53
CA PHE A 501 3.86 -35.41 -18.59
C PHE A 501 4.20 -34.92 -17.17
N ASN A 502 5.46 -34.57 -16.91
CA ASN A 502 5.89 -34.10 -15.59
C ASN A 502 5.41 -32.65 -15.35
N ALA A 503 4.12 -32.51 -15.03
CA ALA A 503 3.46 -31.23 -14.80
C ALA A 503 4.07 -30.43 -13.63
N SER A 504 4.65 -31.13 -12.65
CA SER A 504 5.36 -30.50 -11.53
C SER A 504 6.64 -29.80 -11.99
N ALA A 505 7.36 -30.38 -12.97
CA ALA A 505 8.59 -29.78 -13.50
C ALA A 505 8.33 -28.48 -14.29
N ILE A 506 7.21 -28.40 -15.03
CA ILE A 506 6.79 -27.15 -15.70
C ILE A 506 6.30 -26.12 -14.69
N ALA A 507 5.54 -26.51 -13.66
CA ALA A 507 5.09 -25.58 -12.63
C ALA A 507 6.26 -24.93 -11.86
N SER A 508 7.38 -25.64 -11.75
CA SER A 508 8.65 -25.11 -11.22
C SER A 508 9.54 -24.42 -12.25
N ALA A 509 9.32 -24.63 -13.55
CA ALA A 509 10.09 -24.01 -14.62
C ALA A 509 9.59 -22.58 -14.90
N GLY A 510 10.51 -21.66 -15.19
CA GLY A 510 10.16 -20.26 -15.46
C GLY A 510 9.31 -20.11 -16.72
N ALA A 511 8.44 -19.09 -16.75
CA ALA A 511 7.53 -18.79 -17.86
C ALA A 511 8.19 -18.75 -19.26
N THR A 512 9.47 -18.39 -19.31
CA THR A 512 10.31 -18.31 -20.51
C THR A 512 10.91 -19.65 -20.95
N GLU A 513 11.07 -20.61 -20.04
CA GLU A 513 11.66 -21.92 -20.33
C GLU A 513 10.61 -22.91 -20.87
N ILE A 514 9.32 -22.63 -20.64
CA ILE A 514 8.20 -23.46 -21.09
C ILE A 514 8.22 -23.66 -22.61
N GLN A 515 8.60 -22.65 -23.40
CA GLN A 515 8.68 -22.77 -24.86
C GLN A 515 9.85 -23.64 -25.35
N GLY A 516 10.90 -23.80 -24.54
CA GLY A 516 12.06 -24.64 -24.84
C GLY A 516 11.95 -26.08 -24.31
N LEU A 517 11.10 -26.30 -23.30
CA LEU A 517 10.93 -27.59 -22.62
C LEU A 517 9.82 -28.47 -23.23
N VAL A 518 9.03 -27.93 -24.15
CA VAL A 518 7.80 -28.57 -24.64
C VAL A 518 7.87 -28.74 -26.16
N SER A 519 7.49 -29.91 -26.65
CA SER A 519 7.41 -30.20 -28.09
C SER A 519 6.38 -29.28 -28.78
N LYS A 520 6.56 -29.01 -30.08
CA LYS A 520 5.67 -28.11 -30.85
C LYS A 520 4.19 -28.53 -30.82
N GLU A 521 3.91 -29.81 -30.63
CA GLU A 521 2.55 -30.36 -30.55
C GLU A 521 1.91 -30.17 -29.16
N GLN A 522 2.70 -30.15 -28.10
CA GLN A 522 2.23 -29.98 -26.72
C GLN A 522 2.14 -28.50 -26.32
N LEU A 523 2.86 -27.63 -27.03
CA LEU A 523 2.93 -26.19 -26.73
C LEU A 523 1.55 -25.52 -26.62
N PRO A 524 0.57 -25.74 -27.53
CA PRO A 524 -0.75 -25.11 -27.41
C PRO A 524 -1.51 -25.55 -26.16
N ILE A 525 -1.37 -26.81 -25.75
CA ILE A 525 -2.02 -27.38 -24.56
C ILE A 525 -1.42 -26.77 -23.29
N VAL A 526 -0.10 -26.65 -23.25
CA VAL A 526 0.61 -26.04 -22.12
C VAL A 526 0.30 -24.55 -22.02
N LEU A 527 0.24 -23.82 -23.13
CA LEU A 527 -0.14 -22.41 -23.15
C LEU A 527 -1.59 -22.19 -22.70
N ALA A 528 -2.51 -23.08 -23.08
CA ALA A 528 -3.90 -23.06 -22.60
C ALA A 528 -4.02 -23.30 -21.09
N ALA A 529 -3.27 -24.28 -20.57
CA ALA A 529 -3.21 -24.54 -19.13
C ALA A 529 -2.62 -23.35 -18.35
N TYR A 530 -1.58 -22.72 -18.91
CA TYR A 530 -0.94 -21.55 -18.31
C TYR A 530 -1.86 -20.32 -18.30
N ASN A 531 -2.59 -20.07 -19.40
CA ASN A 531 -3.59 -19.01 -19.46
C ASN A 531 -4.71 -19.22 -18.45
N ALA A 532 -5.21 -20.45 -18.30
CA ALA A 532 -6.24 -20.74 -17.30
C ALA A 532 -5.76 -20.40 -15.86
N GLY A 533 -4.49 -20.68 -15.55
CA GLY A 533 -3.92 -20.31 -14.26
C GLY A 533 -3.79 -18.80 -14.07
N ILE A 534 -3.40 -18.06 -15.12
CA ILE A 534 -3.34 -16.60 -15.09
C ILE A 534 -4.75 -15.99 -14.98
N ASP A 535 -5.73 -16.53 -15.69
CA ASP A 535 -7.13 -16.09 -15.63
C ASP A 535 -7.68 -16.24 -14.20
N ASN A 536 -7.38 -17.36 -13.55
CA ASN A 536 -7.75 -17.58 -12.15
C ASN A 536 -7.08 -16.56 -11.21
N ALA A 537 -5.84 -16.13 -11.49
CA ALA A 537 -5.21 -15.04 -10.75
C ALA A 537 -5.92 -13.69 -10.98
N PHE A 538 -6.40 -13.41 -12.20
CA PHE A 538 -7.22 -12.22 -12.45
C PHE A 538 -8.59 -12.27 -11.77
N TYR A 539 -9.21 -13.44 -11.62
CA TYR A 539 -10.41 -13.60 -10.80
C TYR A 539 -10.16 -13.24 -9.33
N CYS A 540 -8.98 -13.53 -8.79
CA CYS A 540 -8.59 -13.07 -7.45
C CYS A 540 -8.50 -11.54 -7.37
N ALA A 541 -7.92 -10.89 -8.39
CA ALA A 541 -7.88 -9.43 -8.46
C ALA A 541 -9.28 -8.81 -8.53
N LEU A 542 -10.20 -9.45 -9.27
CA LEU A 542 -11.61 -9.06 -9.34
C LEU A 542 -12.29 -9.20 -7.97
N ALA A 543 -12.15 -10.36 -7.31
CA ALA A 543 -12.73 -10.59 -6.00
C ALA A 543 -12.24 -9.58 -4.95
N ALA A 544 -10.93 -9.31 -4.91
CA ALA A 544 -10.33 -8.32 -4.03
C ALA A 544 -10.81 -6.89 -4.34
N SER A 545 -10.95 -6.55 -5.63
CA SER A 545 -11.47 -5.25 -6.07
C SER A 545 -12.94 -5.07 -5.69
N SER A 546 -13.75 -6.13 -5.81
CA SER A 546 -15.17 -6.13 -5.45
C SER A 546 -15.38 -5.98 -3.94
N LEU A 547 -14.58 -6.69 -3.13
CA LEU A 547 -14.61 -6.51 -1.66
C LEU A 547 -14.27 -5.07 -1.28
N ALA A 548 -13.24 -4.49 -1.90
CA ALA A 548 -12.87 -3.10 -1.66
C ALA A 548 -13.94 -2.11 -2.17
N PHE A 549 -14.66 -2.41 -3.25
CA PHE A 549 -15.80 -1.60 -3.68
C PHE A 549 -16.92 -1.59 -2.62
N VAL A 550 -17.31 -2.76 -2.12
CA VAL A 550 -18.31 -2.86 -1.03
C VAL A 550 -17.83 -2.11 0.21
N ALA A 551 -16.57 -2.28 0.61
CA ALA A 551 -15.99 -1.56 1.74
C ALA A 551 -16.00 -0.04 1.54
N SER A 552 -15.75 0.45 0.32
CA SER A 552 -15.73 1.89 0.01
C SER A 552 -17.05 2.59 0.27
N LEU A 553 -18.18 1.88 0.18
CA LEU A 553 -19.52 2.42 0.44
C LEU A 553 -19.74 2.81 1.92
N PHE A 554 -18.97 2.23 2.83
CA PHE A 554 -19.07 2.51 4.27
C PHE A 554 -18.21 3.70 4.73
N VAL A 555 -17.42 4.31 3.83
CA VAL A 555 -16.59 5.47 4.13
C VAL A 555 -17.44 6.72 4.35
N GLU A 556 -17.11 7.51 5.36
CA GLU A 556 -17.85 8.75 5.67
C GLU A 556 -17.72 9.80 4.58
N TRP A 557 -18.84 10.41 4.21
CA TRP A 557 -18.86 11.55 3.29
C TRP A 557 -18.54 12.84 4.05
N LYS A 558 -17.30 12.97 4.50
CA LYS A 558 -16.80 14.19 5.15
C LYS A 558 -16.10 15.09 4.14
N SER A 559 -16.37 16.39 4.25
CA SER A 559 -15.69 17.41 3.44
C SER A 559 -14.31 17.72 4.03
N VAL A 560 -13.34 17.82 3.14
CA VAL A 560 -11.98 18.34 3.36
C VAL A 560 -11.99 19.87 3.44
N ILE A 561 -13.04 20.51 2.90
CA ILE A 561 -13.25 21.95 2.93
C ILE A 561 -14.26 22.27 4.04
N SER A 562 -13.89 23.08 5.03
CA SER A 562 -14.86 23.75 5.90
C SER A 562 -15.61 24.76 5.04
N ARG A 563 -16.91 24.55 4.81
CA ARG A 563 -17.74 25.62 4.26
C ARG A 563 -17.93 26.67 5.36
N PRO A 564 -17.72 27.96 5.05
CA PRO A 564 -18.04 29.04 5.99
C PRO A 564 -19.51 29.04 6.38
#